data_AF-A0A7C3Q250-F1
#
_entry.id   AF-A0A7C3Q250-F1
#
_cell.length_a   1.000
_cell.length_b   1.000
_cell.length_c   1.000
_cell.angle_alpha   90.00
_cell.angle_beta   90.00
_cell.angle_gamma   90.00
#
_symmetry.space_group_name_H-M   'P 1'
#
loop_
_entity.id
_entity.type
_entity.pdbx_description
1 polymer ?
#
loop_
_entity_poly.entity_id
_entity_poly.type
_entity_poly.pdbx_seq_one_letter_code
_entity_poly.pdbx_strand_id
1 'polypeptide(L)'
;MEEGEGVAHALDNIQQRGALFIVPGTPIYEGMIIGEHSRGNDLVVNPCKKKHLTNIRSSTAEEAIILTPPRKLSLEQAIEFIADDELVEVTPKSIRLRKRHLTDHERRRLAKN
;
A
#
# COMPACT_ATOMS: atom_id res chain seq x y z
N MET A 1 -3.35 12.33 -1.65
CA MET A 1 -2.71 11.80 -0.42
C MET A 1 -1.30 12.33 -0.36
N GLU A 2 -0.79 12.68 0.83
CA GLU A 2 0.59 13.16 0.96
C GLU A 2 1.61 12.05 0.66
N GLU A 3 2.69 12.43 -0.02
CA GLU A 3 3.89 11.61 -0.16
C GLU A 3 4.51 11.37 1.21
N GLY A 4 5.03 10.17 1.44
CA GLY A 4 5.60 9.83 2.73
C GLY A 4 6.22 8.45 2.75
N GLU A 5 6.53 7.96 3.94
CA GLU A 5 7.11 6.65 4.15
C GLU A 5 6.12 5.69 4.79
N GLY A 6 6.16 4.42 4.38
CA GLY A 6 5.35 3.36 4.98
C GLY A 6 5.66 3.19 6.46
N VAL A 7 4.67 3.44 7.33
CA VAL A 7 4.82 3.28 8.78
C VAL A 7 4.44 1.86 9.19
N ALA A 8 5.28 1.19 9.98
CA ALA A 8 5.04 -0.19 10.41
C ALA A 8 3.64 -0.41 11.03
N HIS A 9 3.20 0.51 11.89
CA HIS A 9 1.85 0.47 12.48
C HIS A 9 0.72 0.57 11.44
N ALA A 10 0.88 1.36 10.39
CA ALA A 10 -0.12 1.45 9.33
C ALA A 10 -0.11 0.17 8.49
N LEU A 11 1.07 -0.34 8.14
CA LEU A 11 1.24 -1.57 7.38
C LEU A 11 0.67 -2.78 8.12
N ASP A 12 0.78 -2.82 9.45
CA ASP A 12 0.21 -3.87 10.29
C ASP A 12 -1.32 -3.94 10.17
N ASN A 13 -1.98 -2.79 10.16
CA ASN A 13 -3.43 -2.72 9.93
C ASN A 13 -3.82 -3.07 8.48
N ILE A 14 -2.95 -2.77 7.51
CA ILE A 14 -3.21 -3.02 6.09
C ILE A 14 -3.01 -4.50 5.74
N GLN A 15 -2.00 -5.18 6.29
CA GLN A 15 -1.75 -6.61 6.02
C GLN A 15 -2.91 -7.52 6.44
N GLN A 16 -3.74 -7.10 7.41
CA GLN A 16 -4.96 -7.84 7.76
C GLN A 16 -5.98 -7.89 6.62
N ARG A 17 -5.85 -7.02 5.61
CA ARG A 17 -6.74 -6.95 4.45
C ARG A 17 -6.15 -7.64 3.23
N GLY A 18 -4.88 -8.04 3.25
CA GLY A 18 -4.22 -8.67 2.11
C GLY A 18 -2.69 -8.67 2.18
N ALA A 19 -2.06 -9.14 1.11
CA ALA A 19 -0.60 -9.30 1.06
C ALA A 19 0.09 -7.97 0.72
N LEU A 20 1.13 -7.59 1.45
CA LEU A 20 1.92 -6.39 1.18
C LEU A 20 3.02 -6.66 0.15
N PHE A 21 3.39 -5.63 -0.61
CA PHE A 21 4.55 -5.62 -1.52
C PHE A 21 5.70 -4.75 -0.99
N ILE A 22 5.44 -3.95 0.04
CA ILE A 22 6.38 -2.98 0.59
C ILE A 22 6.76 -3.30 2.04
N VAL A 23 7.91 -2.76 2.46
CA VAL A 23 8.37 -2.81 3.85
C VAL A 23 8.18 -1.44 4.52
N PRO A 24 8.19 -1.37 5.87
CA PRO A 24 8.30 -0.09 6.57
C PRO A 24 9.49 0.74 6.07
N GLY A 25 9.32 2.05 5.97
CA GLY A 25 10.33 2.99 5.44
C GLY A 25 10.37 3.06 3.91
N THR A 26 9.57 2.27 3.19
CA THR A 26 9.47 2.42 1.73
C THR A 26 8.86 3.79 1.41
N PRO A 27 9.45 4.59 0.51
CA PRO A 27 8.86 5.84 0.04
C PRO A 27 7.63 5.54 -0.83
N ILE A 28 6.54 6.23 -0.56
CA ILE A 28 5.21 6.01 -1.14
C ILE A 28 4.69 7.34 -1.68
N TYR A 29 4.07 7.26 -2.85
CA TYR A 29 3.36 8.36 -3.48
C TYR A 29 1.90 7.98 -3.74
N GLU A 30 1.06 8.97 -4.00
CA GLU A 30 -0.37 8.75 -4.26
C GLU A 30 -0.59 7.87 -5.50
N GLY A 31 -1.45 6.86 -5.38
CA GLY A 31 -1.78 5.93 -6.46
C GLY A 31 -0.75 4.82 -6.71
N MET A 32 0.32 4.78 -5.90
CA MET A 32 1.18 3.59 -5.81
C MET A 32 0.39 2.42 -5.21
N ILE A 33 0.53 1.24 -5.81
CA ILE A 33 -0.02 -0.02 -5.31
C ILE A 33 0.97 -0.62 -4.33
N ILE A 34 0.52 -0.83 -3.10
CA ILE A 34 1.36 -1.27 -1.98
C ILE A 34 1.12 -2.73 -1.56
N GLY A 35 0.13 -3.38 -2.16
CA GLY A 35 -0.26 -4.75 -1.83
C GLY A 35 -1.48 -5.22 -2.64
N GLU A 36 -1.80 -6.48 -2.47
CA GLU A 36 -2.95 -7.16 -3.05
C GLU A 36 -4.06 -7.26 -2.01
N HIS A 37 -5.26 -6.77 -2.34
CA HIS A 37 -6.41 -6.90 -1.47
C HIS A 37 -6.98 -8.33 -1.55
N SER A 38 -7.34 -8.91 -0.41
CA SER A 38 -7.93 -10.26 -0.34
C SER A 38 -9.29 -10.39 -1.03
N ARG A 39 -9.92 -9.26 -1.39
CA ARG A 39 -11.18 -9.20 -2.14
C ARG A 39 -10.92 -8.60 -3.51
N GLY A 40 -11.71 -8.99 -4.51
CA GLY A 40 -11.56 -8.54 -5.90
C GLY A 40 -11.89 -7.07 -6.18
N ASN A 41 -11.93 -6.20 -5.18
CA ASN A 41 -12.18 -4.77 -5.34
C ASN A 41 -10.99 -3.95 -4.84
N ASP A 42 -10.75 -2.80 -5.46
CA ASP A 42 -9.72 -1.87 -5.01
C ASP A 42 -10.04 -1.26 -3.64
N LEU A 43 -9.00 -1.03 -2.86
CA LEU A 43 -9.09 -0.38 -1.56
C LEU A 43 -8.04 0.73 -1.44
N VAL A 44 -8.50 1.96 -1.23
CA VAL A 44 -7.62 3.10 -0.93
C VAL A 44 -7.30 3.11 0.56
N VAL A 45 -6.02 3.05 0.90
CA VAL A 45 -5.52 3.01 2.28
C VAL A 45 -4.44 4.06 2.50
N ASN A 46 -4.22 4.45 3.77
CA ASN A 46 -3.14 5.37 4.14
C ASN A 46 -1.99 4.63 4.85
N PRO A 47 -0.89 4.32 4.15
CA PRO A 47 0.27 3.64 4.73
C PRO A 47 1.20 4.59 5.54
N CYS A 48 1.00 5.91 5.46
CA CYS A 48 1.79 6.91 6.19
C CYS A 48 1.14 7.28 7.54
N LYS A 49 0.01 6.66 7.89
CA LYS A 49 -0.75 7.00 9.10
C LYS A 49 0.04 6.64 10.37
N LYS A 50 0.51 7.67 11.07
CA LYS A 50 1.15 7.52 12.39
C LYS A 50 0.13 7.08 13.44
N LYS A 51 0.59 6.31 14.43
CA LYS A 51 -0.19 5.97 15.61
C LYS A 51 -0.51 7.27 16.36
N HIS A 52 -1.79 7.56 16.57
CA HIS A 52 -2.17 8.68 17.41
C HIS A 52 -1.91 8.28 18.87
N LEU A 53 -0.92 8.91 19.50
CA LEU A 53 -0.63 8.74 20.92
C LEU A 53 -1.69 9.51 21.72
N THR A 54 -2.95 9.07 21.67
CA THR A 54 -3.89 9.44 22.72
C THR A 54 -3.40 8.76 23.99
N ASN A 55 -3.22 9.54 25.05
CA ASN A 55 -2.87 9.11 26.41
C ASN A 55 -3.95 8.18 27.00
N ILE A 56 -4.21 7.04 26.36
CA ILE A 56 -5.11 6.01 26.85
C ILE A 56 -4.26 5.16 27.77
N ARG A 57 -4.40 5.45 29.08
CA ARG A 57 -4.04 4.58 30.19
C ARG A 57 -4.54 3.16 29.89
N SER A 58 -3.68 2.34 29.31
CA SER A 58 -3.92 0.90 29.13
C SER A 58 -2.73 0.22 29.75
N SER A 59 -2.91 -0.19 31.00
CA SER A 59 -2.04 -1.12 31.71
C SER A 59 -2.13 -2.49 31.03
N THR A 60 -1.55 -2.64 29.84
CA THR A 60 -1.41 -3.91 29.10
C THR A 60 -0.34 -3.72 28.04
N ALA A 61 0.55 -4.69 27.89
CA ALA A 61 1.80 -4.64 27.11
C ALA A 61 1.65 -4.03 25.71
N GLU A 62 2.66 -3.27 25.27
CA GLU A 62 2.80 -2.91 23.85
C GLU A 62 2.83 -4.18 23.01
N GLU A 63 1.77 -4.44 22.24
CA GLU A 63 1.74 -5.53 21.28
C GLU A 63 2.86 -5.30 20.26
N ALA A 64 3.73 -6.31 20.13
CA ALA A 64 4.79 -6.29 19.14
C ALA A 64 4.17 -6.29 17.74
N ILE A 65 4.55 -5.31 16.92
CA ILE A 65 4.13 -5.25 15.51
C ILE A 65 4.85 -6.37 14.76
N ILE A 66 4.10 -7.35 14.26
CA ILE A 66 4.63 -8.47 13.47
C ILE A 66 4.14 -8.32 12.04
N LEU A 67 5.06 -7.99 11.13
CA LEU A 67 4.74 -7.87 9.70
C LEU A 67 5.10 -9.16 8.96
N THR A 68 4.14 -9.65 8.17
CA THR A 68 4.39 -10.72 7.21
C THR A 68 5.41 -10.23 6.16
N PRO A 69 6.42 -11.02 5.78
CA PRO A 69 7.35 -10.65 4.72
C PRO A 69 6.61 -10.27 3.44
N PRO A 70 6.91 -9.12 2.81
CA PRO A 70 6.19 -8.71 1.62
C PRO A 70 6.50 -9.59 0.42
N ARG A 71 5.51 -9.78 -0.45
CA ARG A 71 5.70 -10.47 -1.72
C ARG A 71 6.48 -9.57 -2.67
N LYS A 72 7.73 -9.94 -2.94
CA LYS A 72 8.55 -9.27 -3.96
C LYS A 72 8.21 -9.84 -5.33
N LEU A 73 7.74 -8.99 -6.23
CA LEU A 73 7.43 -9.36 -7.61
C LEU A 73 8.66 -9.14 -8.49
N SER A 74 8.95 -10.10 -9.37
CA SER A 74 9.84 -9.88 -10.52
C SER A 74 9.17 -8.96 -11.54
N LEU A 75 9.90 -8.52 -12.57
CA LEU A 75 9.32 -7.71 -13.63
C LEU A 75 8.22 -8.46 -14.38
N GLU A 76 8.46 -9.73 -14.69
CA GLU A 76 7.53 -10.61 -15.39
C GLU A 76 6.26 -10.81 -14.55
N GLN A 77 6.41 -11.09 -13.26
CA GLN A 77 5.29 -11.22 -12.33
C GLN A 77 4.52 -9.90 -12.18
N ALA A 78 5.22 -8.76 -12.18
CA ALA A 78 4.57 -7.45 -12.12
C ALA A 78 3.74 -7.16 -13.38
N ILE A 79 4.25 -7.54 -14.56
CA ILE A 79 3.54 -7.40 -15.84
C ILE A 79 2.31 -8.31 -15.90
N GLU A 80 2.43 -9.54 -15.40
CA GLU A 80 1.30 -10.49 -15.33
C GLU A 80 0.25 -10.05 -14.30
N PHE A 81 0.66 -9.35 -13.25
CA PHE A 81 -0.23 -8.93 -12.16
C PHE A 81 -1.12 -7.72 -12.51
N ILE A 82 -0.63 -6.75 -13.29
CA ILE A 82 -1.33 -5.47 -13.48
C ILE A 82 -2.62 -5.60 -14.32
N ALA A 83 -3.61 -4.78 -13.99
CA ALA A 83 -4.81 -4.57 -14.81
C ALA A 83 -4.64 -3.47 -15.88
N ASP A 84 -5.64 -3.33 -16.76
CA ASP A 84 -5.64 -2.33 -17.85
C ASP A 84 -5.56 -0.87 -17.37
N ASP A 85 -5.98 -0.58 -16.13
CA ASP A 85 -5.92 0.74 -15.49
C ASP A 85 -4.66 0.93 -14.63
N GLU A 86 -3.72 0.00 -14.70
CA GLU A 86 -2.48 -0.03 -13.92
C GLU A 86 -1.24 0.02 -14.81
N LEU A 87 -0.11 0.36 -14.20
CA LEU A 87 1.18 0.49 -14.87
C LEU A 87 2.28 -0.05 -13.96
N VAL A 88 3.28 -0.69 -14.57
CA VAL A 88 4.54 -1.05 -13.93
C VAL A 88 5.52 0.11 -14.13
N GLU A 89 5.95 0.72 -13.03
CA GLU A 89 7.00 1.72 -13.03
C GLU A 89 8.36 1.04 -12.81
N VAL A 90 9.23 1.11 -13.81
CA VAL A 90 10.53 0.45 -13.79
C VAL A 90 11.64 1.50 -13.72
N THR A 91 12.54 1.33 -12.75
CA THR A 91 13.81 2.05 -12.67
C THR A 91 14.94 1.04 -12.53
N PRO A 92 16.21 1.42 -12.75
CA PRO A 92 17.35 0.51 -12.56
C PRO A 92 17.46 -0.08 -11.15
N LYS A 93 16.83 0.55 -10.15
CA LYS A 93 16.91 0.14 -8.73
C LYS A 93 15.62 -0.45 -8.19
N SER A 94 14.49 -0.31 -8.88
CA SER A 94 13.18 -0.68 -8.34
C SER A 94 12.14 -0.93 -9.40
N ILE A 95 11.25 -1.87 -9.10
CA ILE A 95 10.01 -2.12 -9.83
C ILE A 95 8.87 -1.76 -8.87
N ARG A 96 7.95 -0.90 -9.32
CA ARG A 96 6.78 -0.48 -8.56
C ARG A 96 5.52 -0.68 -9.39
N LEU A 97 4.40 -0.85 -8.71
CA LEU A 97 3.08 -0.91 -9.30
C LEU A 97 2.33 0.37 -8.96
N ARG A 98 1.57 0.90 -9.91
CA ARG A 98 0.74 2.10 -9.71
C ARG A 98 -0.50 2.07 -10.57
N LYS A 99 -1.50 2.83 -10.16
CA LYS A 99 -2.65 3.15 -11.02
C LYS A 99 -2.23 4.14 -12.11
N ARG A 100 -2.87 4.04 -13.27
CA ARG A 100 -2.74 5.00 -14.37
C ARG A 100 -3.15 6.40 -13.89
N HIS A 101 -4.31 6.48 -13.24
CA HIS A 101 -4.79 7.67 -12.57
C HIS A 101 -4.44 7.61 -11.09
N LEU A 102 -3.56 8.50 -10.65
CA LEU A 102 -3.00 8.45 -9.31
C LEU A 102 -4.05 8.77 -8.25
N THR A 103 -4.81 9.82 -8.49
CA THR A 103 -5.78 10.32 -7.50
C THR A 103 -7.02 9.43 -7.48
N ASP A 104 -7.53 9.17 -6.28
CA ASP A 104 -8.80 8.45 -6.10
C ASP A 104 -9.97 9.21 -6.76
N HIS A 105 -9.94 10.54 -6.70
CA HIS A 105 -10.95 11.39 -7.32
C HIS A 105 -11.04 11.19 -8.85
N GLU A 106 -9.92 11.16 -9.56
CA GLU A 106 -9.91 10.93 -11.00
C GLU A 106 -10.39 9.52 -11.35
N ARG A 107 -9.98 8.50 -10.59
CA ARG A 107 -10.45 7.11 -10.78
C ARG A 107 -11.96 7.01 -10.64
N ARG A 108 -12.52 7.59 -9.58
CA ARG A 108 -13.99 7.62 -9.37
C ARG A 108 -14.72 8.40 -10.45
N ARG A 109 -14.12 9.46 -11.00
CA ARG A 109 -14.71 10.23 -12.11
C ARG A 109 -14.77 9.41 -13.39
N LEU A 110 -13.71 8.66 -13.70
CA LEU A 110 -13.62 7.86 -14.92
C LEU A 110 -14.44 6.57 -14.84
N ALA A 111 -14.56 5.97 -13.66
CA ALA A 111 -15.38 4.77 -13.46
C ALA A 111 -16.90 5.02 -13.57
N LYS A 112 -17.34 6.29 -13.62
CA LYS A 112 -18.76 6.67 -13.77
C LYS A 112 -19.18 6.86 -15.23
N ASN A 113 -18.24 6.82 -16.18
CA ASN A 113 -18.48 6.92 -17.62
C ASN A 113 -18.24 5.57 -18.28
#